data_AF-A0A929C293-F1
#
_entry.id   AF-A0A929C293-F1
#
_cell.length_a   1.000
_cell.length_b   1.000
_cell.length_c   1.000
_cell.angle_alpha   90.00
_cell.angle_beta   90.00
_cell.angle_gamma   90.00
#
_symmetry.space_group_name_H-M   'P 1'
#
loop_
_entity.id
_entity.type
_entity.pdbx_description
1 polymer ?
#
loop_
_entity_poly.entity_id
_entity_poly.type
_entity_poly.pdbx_seq_one_letter_code
_entity_poly.pdbx_strand_id
1 'polypeptide(L)' 'MVKFFARFTDSNEKQLKQLQPIVDRINELEPSFEELSDAELRAKTEEFKARLKDGASLDELLPEAFAAVRQAAWRTIGQR' A
#
# COMPACT_ATOMS: atom_id res chain seq x y z
N MET A 1 4.94 -15.90 -35.99
CA MET A 1 4.84 -14.42 -35.97
C MET A 1 3.49 -14.00 -35.37
N VAL A 2 3.18 -14.45 -34.14
CA VAL A 2 1.85 -14.25 -33.48
C VAL A 2 2.02 -13.92 -31.97
N LYS A 3 3.13 -13.27 -31.60
CA LYS A 3 3.32 -12.77 -30.21
C LYS A 3 2.88 -11.32 -30.01
N PHE A 4 2.51 -10.63 -31.10
CA PHE A 4 2.15 -9.21 -31.07
C PHE A 4 0.70 -8.98 -30.62
N PHE A 5 -0.23 -9.87 -31.01
CA PHE A 5 -1.66 -9.73 -30.66
C PHE A 5 -2.00 -10.19 -29.23
N ALA A 6 -1.24 -11.14 -28.67
CA ALA A 6 -1.47 -11.61 -27.30
C ALA A 6 -1.20 -10.52 -26.23
N ARG A 7 -0.29 -9.58 -26.51
CA ARG A 7 0.04 -8.44 -25.64
C ARG A 7 -1.10 -7.44 -25.46
N PHE A 8 -2.09 -7.44 -26.35
CA PHE A 8 -3.25 -6.54 -26.28
C PHE A 8 -4.45 -7.16 -25.54
N THR A 9 -4.41 -8.46 -25.21
CA THR A 9 -5.51 -9.20 -24.57
C THR A 9 -5.19 -9.66 -23.16
N ASP A 10 -3.96 -9.48 -22.68
CA ASP A 10 -3.58 -9.90 -21.32
C ASP A 10 -4.09 -8.90 -20.28
N SER A 11 -5.34 -9.10 -19.85
CA SER A 11 -5.99 -8.31 -18.80
C SER A 11 -5.19 -8.35 -17.49
N ASN A 12 -4.47 -9.43 -17.21
CA ASN A 12 -3.69 -9.57 -15.98
C ASN A 12 -2.43 -8.70 -16.03
N GLU A 13 -1.69 -8.70 -17.14
CA GLU A 13 -0.52 -7.83 -17.32
C GLU A 13 -0.92 -6.34 -17.19
N LYS A 14 -2.09 -5.97 -17.71
CA LYS A 14 -2.62 -4.60 -17.59
C LYS A 14 -2.95 -4.24 -16.13
N GLN A 15 -3.59 -5.13 -15.39
CA GLN A 15 -3.89 -4.90 -13.97
C GLN A 15 -2.62 -4.80 -13.12
N LEU A 16 -1.64 -5.67 -13.36
CA LEU A 16 -0.35 -5.61 -12.68
C LEU A 16 0.35 -4.27 -12.92
N LYS A 17 0.35 -3.76 -14.15
CA LYS A 17 0.89 -2.44 -14.47
C LYS A 17 0.17 -1.29 -13.76
N GLN A 18 -1.13 -1.45 -13.46
CA GLN A 18 -1.90 -0.45 -12.71
C GLN A 18 -1.60 -0.50 -11.21
N LEU A 19 -1.32 -1.69 -10.67
CA LEU A 19 -1.02 -1.89 -9.24
C LEU A 19 0.44 -1.58 -8.90
N GLN A 20 1.36 -1.78 -9.84
CA GLN A 20 2.80 -1.61 -9.60
C GLN A 20 3.16 -0.25 -8.98
N PRO A 21 2.64 0.91 -9.47
CA PRO A 21 2.96 2.20 -8.87
C PRO A 21 2.47 2.36 -7.43
N ILE A 22 1.37 1.69 -7.08
CA ILE A 22 0.83 1.70 -5.72
C ILE A 22 1.75 0.88 -4.81
N VAL A 23 2.18 -0.30 -5.27
CA VAL A 23 3.15 -1.16 -4.55
C VAL A 23 4.47 -0.43 -4.34
N ASP A 24 4.97 0.26 -5.36
CA ASP A 24 6.21 1.03 -5.28
C ASP A 24 6.10 2.13 -4.21
N ARG A 25 5.00 2.88 -4.20
CA ARG A 25 4.74 3.91 -3.18
C ARG A 25 4.61 3.34 -1.77
N ILE A 26 4.04 2.15 -1.61
CA ILE A 26 3.99 1.47 -0.30
C ILE A 26 5.40 1.09 0.15
N ASN A 27 6.22 0.54 -0.74
CA ASN A 27 7.61 0.17 -0.44
C ASN A 27 8.49 1.38 -0.10
N GLU A 28 8.25 2.53 -0.73
CA GLU A 28 8.96 3.78 -0.42
C GLU A 28 8.67 4.29 1.00
N LEU A 29 7.47 4.05 1.52
CA LEU A 29 7.08 4.48 2.87
C LEU A 29 7.68 3.59 3.96
N GLU A 30 8.07 2.38 3.62
CA GLU A 30 8.47 1.36 4.59
C GLU A 30 9.57 1.78 5.58
N PRO A 31 10.69 2.40 5.17
CA PRO A 31 11.71 2.85 6.12
C PRO A 31 11.14 3.76 7.21
N SER A 32 10.21 4.66 6.85
CA SER A 32 9.58 5.57 7.82
C SER A 32 8.64 4.86 8.80
N PHE A 33 8.02 3.75 8.38
CA PHE A 33 7.14 2.94 9.23
C PHE A 33 7.94 1.95 10.10
N GLU A 34 9.12 1.52 9.64
CA GLU A 34 10.03 0.70 10.44
C GLU A 34 10.50 1.43 11.70
N GLU A 35 10.75 2.74 11.59
CA GLU A 35 11.19 3.62 12.67
C GLU A 35 10.13 3.90 13.74
N LEU A 36 8.83 3.72 13.44
CA LEU A 36 7.75 4.02 14.37
C LEU A 36 7.77 3.07 15.58
N SER A 37 7.55 3.57 16.78
CA SER A 37 7.21 2.73 17.93
C SER A 37 5.85 2.06 17.74
N ASP A 38 5.60 1.06 18.58
CA ASP A 38 4.32 0.36 18.64
C ASP A 38 3.13 1.26 18.99
N ALA A 39 3.36 2.34 19.74
CA ALA A 39 2.35 3.33 20.07
C ALA A 39 2.09 4.25 18.87
N GLU A 40 3.14 4.71 18.20
CA GLU A 40 3.04 5.57 17.00
C GLU A 40 2.36 4.82 15.83
N LEU A 41 2.71 3.56 15.62
CA LEU A 41 2.07 2.72 14.60
C LEU A 41 0.57 2.52 14.88
N ARG A 42 0.17 2.34 16.15
CA ARG A 42 -1.26 2.28 16.53
C ARG A 42 -1.94 3.64 16.30
N ALA A 43 -1.28 4.75 16.65
CA ALA A 43 -1.82 6.09 16.49
C ALA A 43 -2.14 6.46 15.03
N LYS A 44 -1.43 5.87 14.05
CA LYS A 44 -1.75 6.02 12.62
C LYS A 44 -3.20 5.69 12.27
N THR A 45 -3.83 4.75 12.99
CA THR A 45 -5.25 4.42 12.76
C THR A 45 -6.16 5.62 13.05
N GLU A 46 -5.93 6.34 14.13
CA GLU A 46 -6.73 7.52 14.48
C GLU A 46 -6.43 8.69 13.53
N GLU A 47 -5.18 8.84 13.10
CA GLU A 47 -4.79 9.80 12.05
C GLU A 47 -5.56 9.55 10.74
N PHE A 48 -5.60 8.29 10.27
CA PHE A 48 -6.32 7.94 9.03
C PHE A 48 -7.83 8.16 9.14
N LYS A 49 -8.44 7.82 10.29
CA LYS A 49 -9.86 8.10 10.54
C LYS A 49 -10.16 9.60 10.53
N ALA A 50 -9.30 10.42 11.13
CA ALA A 50 -9.44 11.87 11.12
C ALA A 50 -9.35 12.41 9.69
N ARG A 51 -8.33 12.02 8.92
CA ARG A 51 -8.16 12.43 7.51
C ARG A 51 -9.34 12.03 6.64
N LEU A 52 -9.88 10.82 6.83
CA LEU A 52 -11.07 10.34 6.11
C LEU A 52 -12.30 11.19 6.44
N LYS A 53 -12.48 11.57 7.71
CA LYS A 53 -13.55 12.48 8.14
C LYS A 53 -13.39 13.89 7.55
N ASP A 54 -12.15 14.35 7.40
CA ASP A 54 -11.80 15.65 6.83
C ASP A 54 -11.86 15.68 5.29
N GLY A 55 -12.26 14.56 4.66
CA GLY A 55 -12.56 14.49 3.24
C GLY A 55 -11.51 13.81 2.37
N ALA A 56 -10.45 13.23 2.97
CA ALA A 56 -9.51 12.40 2.22
C ALA A 56 -10.23 11.16 1.66
N SER A 57 -9.91 10.80 0.42
CA SER A 57 -10.39 9.57 -0.20
C SER A 57 -9.62 8.34 0.29
N LEU A 58 -10.22 7.17 0.14
CA LEU A 58 -9.53 5.91 0.47
C LEU A 58 -8.29 5.69 -0.41
N ASP A 59 -8.33 6.12 -1.67
CA ASP A 59 -7.19 5.99 -2.60
C ASP A 59 -5.98 6.83 -2.15
N GLU A 60 -6.22 8.00 -1.56
CA GLU A 60 -5.16 8.84 -0.99
C GLU A 60 -4.55 8.22 0.27
N LEU A 61 -5.36 7.53 1.08
CA LEU A 61 -4.91 6.88 2.32
C LEU A 61 -4.27 5.51 2.08
N LEU A 62 -4.58 4.87 0.95
CA LEU A 62 -4.23 3.48 0.67
C LEU A 62 -2.74 3.18 0.86
N PRO A 63 -1.77 3.95 0.32
CA PRO A 63 -0.37 3.61 0.47
C PRO A 63 0.11 3.63 1.92
N GLU A 64 -0.27 4.66 2.69
CA GLU A 64 0.13 4.80 4.10
C GLU A 64 -0.56 3.76 5.00
N ALA A 65 -1.83 3.47 4.73
CA ALA A 65 -2.59 2.46 5.46
C ALA A 65 -2.01 1.05 5.22
N PHE A 66 -1.63 0.73 3.98
CA PHE A 66 -1.00 -0.55 3.66
C PHE A 66 0.40 -0.68 4.28
N ALA A 67 1.20 0.40 4.28
CA ALA A 67 2.48 0.41 4.97
C ALA A 67 2.32 0.15 6.49
N ALA A 68 1.32 0.76 7.12
CA ALA A 68 1.00 0.52 8.52
C ALA A 68 0.62 -0.94 8.80
N VAL A 69 -0.25 -1.53 7.97
CA VAL A 69 -0.68 -2.93 8.11
C VAL A 69 0.48 -3.90 7.90
N ARG A 70 1.32 -3.66 6.88
CA ARG A 70 2.49 -4.48 6.59
C ARG A 70 3.46 -4.49 7.77
N GLN A 71 3.72 -3.32 8.35
CA GLN A 71 4.58 -3.22 9.54
C GLN A 71 3.96 -3.89 10.76
N ALA A 72 2.64 -3.78 10.95
CA ALA A 72 1.93 -4.47 12.02
C ALA A 72 1.99 -6.00 11.85
N ALA A 73 1.83 -6.51 10.63
CA ALA A 73 1.94 -7.93 10.31
C ALA A 73 3.36 -8.45 10.62
N TRP A 74 4.39 -7.71 10.22
CA TRP A 74 5.77 -8.07 10.54
C TRP A 74 6.00 -8.20 12.04
N ARG A 75 5.52 -7.23 12.83
CA ARG A 75 5.71 -7.21 14.30
C ARG A 75 4.89 -8.24 15.06
N THR A 76 3.70 -8.58 14.57
CA THR A 76 2.76 -9.43 15.32
C THR A 76 2.80 -10.89 14.89
N ILE A 77 2.94 -11.16 13.59
CA ILE A 77 2.89 -12.52 13.03
C ILE A 77 4.16 -12.91 12.27
N GLY A 78 5.16 -12.03 12.17
CA GLY A 78 6.44 -12.33 11.53
C GLY A 78 6.37 -12.51 10.00
N GLN A 79 5.31 -12.01 9.36
CA GLN A 79 5.10 -12.08 7.92
C GLN A 79 5.06 -10.67 7.35
N ARG A 80 5.64 -10.48 6.16
CA ARG A 80 5.82 -9.16 5.55
C ARG A 80 5.52 -9.18 4.05
#